data_AF-A0A024JRU1-F1
#
_entry.id   AF-A0A024JRU1-F1
#
_cell.length_a   1.000
_cell.length_b   1.000
_cell.length_c   1.000
_cell.angle_alpha   90.00
_cell.angle_beta   90.00
_cell.angle_gamma   90.00
#
_symmetry.space_group_name_H-M   'P 1'
#
loop_
_entity.id
_entity.type
_entity.pdbx_description
1 polymer ?
#
loop_
_entity_poly.entity_id
_entity_poly.type
_entity_poly.pdbx_seq_one_letter_code
_entity_poly.pdbx_strand_id
1 'polypeptide(L)'
;MGVLRFIWQRVLAFDRVGSRIPQLIQIWLAELFFVMPLTFFIGKVIDIHGGFGVPGTGERLDGVFWGALVISVIFGLFFVRSLVKPRVVEGSWTPTVHADIGGMTVYGGNRAWTVTYPYLTSHPSYALLLLITAPIPAVMVAATTNHGDSTFYFRVCGIVGLIILGCMALARILAWYVFRLGRRQLDARLEGLPISQRRLGWEIAWKPVLVLLVLMYAIVCIPLGVMWFNEQRTIAALPVVTVADADHPGEYRRVKGTVASEPVYWAPRGTGRGGNNYAGAGVLVTLASGGEALLLAESLSVPDFKGMMAGVHNGRLTASGKVIDAISNGQREYYGFDVSAFPEAPAAGRVMLLLSQP
;
A
#
# COMPACT_ATOMS: atom_id res chain seq x y z
N MET A 1 35.05 -14.18 -24.64
CA MET A 1 34.96 -13.69 -23.24
C MET A 1 34.99 -12.16 -23.08
N GLY A 2 35.64 -11.38 -23.96
CA GLY A 2 35.72 -9.90 -23.82
C GLY A 2 34.39 -9.14 -23.96
N VAL A 3 33.48 -9.59 -24.83
CA VAL A 3 32.17 -8.93 -25.06
C VAL A 3 31.21 -9.15 -23.88
N LEU A 4 31.18 -10.35 -23.29
CA LEU A 4 30.46 -10.61 -22.04
C LEU A 4 31.04 -9.80 -20.88
N ARG A 5 32.37 -9.67 -20.79
CA ARG A 5 33.04 -8.80 -19.81
C ARG A 5 32.72 -7.32 -20.03
N PHE A 6 32.51 -6.87 -21.27
CA PHE A 6 32.17 -5.48 -21.61
C PHE A 6 30.70 -5.14 -21.31
N ILE A 7 29.78 -6.06 -21.64
CA ILE A 7 28.36 -5.96 -21.26
C ILE A 7 28.25 -5.99 -19.73
N TRP A 8 28.96 -6.90 -19.07
CA TRP A 8 29.04 -6.92 -17.61
C TRP A 8 29.78 -5.72 -17.02
N GLN A 9 30.81 -5.15 -17.67
CA GLN A 9 31.52 -3.94 -17.21
C GLN A 9 30.67 -2.68 -17.23
N ARG A 10 29.70 -2.58 -18.14
CA ARG A 10 28.69 -1.50 -18.07
C ARG A 10 27.58 -1.79 -17.06
N VAL A 11 27.31 -3.07 -16.80
CA VAL A 11 26.58 -3.51 -15.60
C VAL A 11 27.43 -3.35 -14.34
N LEU A 12 28.76 -3.17 -14.37
CA LEU A 12 29.57 -2.94 -13.15
C LEU A 12 29.34 -1.57 -12.49
N ALA A 13 28.58 -0.66 -13.13
CA ALA A 13 27.99 0.47 -12.42
C ALA A 13 27.00 -0.02 -11.34
N PHE A 14 26.30 -1.14 -11.58
CA PHE A 14 25.60 -1.92 -10.56
C PHE A 14 26.53 -2.63 -9.59
N ASP A 15 27.82 -2.87 -9.86
CA ASP A 15 28.68 -3.51 -8.85
C ASP A 15 29.00 -2.55 -7.70
N ARG A 16 29.27 -1.27 -8.01
CA ARG A 16 29.48 -0.23 -6.98
C ARG A 16 28.20 0.21 -6.27
N VAL A 17 27.07 0.19 -6.98
CA VAL A 17 25.77 0.59 -6.41
C VAL A 17 25.09 -0.60 -5.71
N GLY A 18 25.12 -1.76 -6.34
CA GLY A 18 24.58 -3.04 -5.88
C GLY A 18 25.29 -3.59 -4.66
N SER A 19 26.62 -3.42 -4.55
CA SER A 19 27.36 -3.77 -3.32
C SER A 19 26.81 -3.05 -2.08
N ARG A 20 26.21 -1.86 -2.23
CA ARG A 20 25.62 -1.07 -1.14
C ARG A 20 24.14 -1.36 -0.87
N ILE A 21 23.44 -2.04 -1.76
CA ILE A 21 22.04 -2.42 -1.57
C ILE A 21 21.84 -3.21 -0.26
N PRO A 22 22.66 -4.24 0.08
CA PRO A 22 22.53 -4.95 1.35
C PRO A 22 22.52 -4.02 2.57
N GLN A 23 23.39 -3.01 2.58
CA GLN A 23 23.46 -2.04 3.68
C GLN A 23 22.24 -1.12 3.73
N LEU A 24 21.77 -0.62 2.58
CA LEU A 24 20.54 0.18 2.52
C LEU A 24 19.32 -0.63 2.97
N ILE A 25 19.25 -1.91 2.61
CA ILE A 25 18.19 -2.83 3.04
C ILE A 25 18.29 -3.08 4.55
N GLN A 26 19.49 -3.24 5.11
CA GLN A 26 19.66 -3.37 6.57
C GLN A 26 19.17 -2.12 7.32
N ILE A 27 19.52 -0.92 6.84
CA ILE A 27 19.03 0.34 7.40
C ILE A 27 17.50 0.40 7.30
N TRP A 28 16.95 0.11 6.12
CA TRP A 28 15.51 0.09 5.90
C TRP A 28 14.79 -0.91 6.80
N LEU A 29 15.32 -2.13 6.97
CA LEU A 29 14.76 -3.14 7.87
C LEU A 29 14.77 -2.68 9.32
N ALA A 30 15.87 -2.10 9.80
CA ALA A 30 15.93 -1.55 11.15
C ALA A 30 14.88 -0.45 11.36
N GLU A 31 14.68 0.42 10.36
CA GLU A 31 13.65 1.45 10.40
C GLU A 31 12.23 0.86 10.30
N LEU A 32 12.03 -0.19 9.51
CA LEU A 32 10.77 -0.90 9.40
C LEU A 32 10.36 -1.52 10.75
N PHE A 33 11.31 -2.18 11.44
CA PHE A 33 11.10 -2.75 12.78
C PHE A 33 10.96 -1.71 13.89
N PHE A 34 11.38 -0.47 13.65
CA PHE A 34 11.03 0.64 14.53
C PHE A 34 9.60 1.13 14.27
N VAL A 35 9.29 1.45 13.01
CA VAL A 35 8.05 2.14 12.61
C VAL A 35 6.84 1.24 12.73
N MET A 36 6.85 0.05 12.13
CA MET A 36 5.64 -0.76 12.00
C MET A 36 5.14 -1.23 13.37
N PRO A 37 6.00 -1.76 14.27
CA PRO A 37 5.55 -2.13 15.60
C PRO A 37 5.05 -0.94 16.43
N LEU A 38 5.69 0.23 16.32
CA LEU A 38 5.21 1.46 16.98
C LEU A 38 3.83 1.87 16.48
N THR A 39 3.66 1.79 15.16
CA THR A 39 2.42 2.17 14.46
C THR A 39 1.25 1.32 14.96
N PHE A 40 1.42 0.01 15.00
CA PHE A 40 0.38 -0.91 15.47
C PHE A 40 0.13 -0.78 16.96
N PHE A 41 1.17 -0.54 17.78
CA PHE A 41 0.99 -0.29 19.21
C PHE A 41 0.15 0.97 19.47
N ILE A 42 0.56 2.12 18.93
CA ILE A 42 -0.16 3.39 19.10
C ILE A 42 -1.55 3.29 18.48
N GLY A 43 -1.66 2.71 17.29
CA GLY A 43 -2.94 2.47 16.64
C GLY A 43 -3.89 1.64 17.49
N LYS A 44 -3.40 0.59 18.18
CA LYS A 44 -4.22 -0.21 19.10
C LYS A 44 -4.62 0.57 20.34
N VAL A 45 -3.73 1.39 20.89
CA VAL A 45 -4.06 2.27 22.03
C VAL A 45 -5.21 3.21 21.66
N ILE A 46 -5.14 3.85 20.48
CA ILE A 46 -6.21 4.74 20.00
C ILE A 46 -7.49 3.94 19.72
N ASP A 47 -7.38 2.76 19.11
CA ASP A 47 -8.52 1.87 18.82
C ASP A 47 -9.31 1.48 20.08
N ILE A 48 -8.61 1.21 21.19
CA ILE A 48 -9.21 0.88 22.48
C ILE A 48 -10.01 2.05 23.05
N HIS A 49 -9.48 3.28 22.95
CA HIS A 49 -10.11 4.48 23.50
C HIS A 49 -11.15 5.10 22.56
N GLY A 50 -11.05 4.83 21.26
CA GLY A 50 -11.84 5.49 20.24
C GLY A 50 -11.22 6.81 19.79
N GLY A 51 -11.81 7.40 18.76
CA GLY A 51 -11.35 8.65 18.17
C GLY A 51 -12.08 8.96 16.87
N PHE A 52 -12.03 10.22 16.43
CA PHE A 52 -12.68 10.66 15.18
C PHE A 52 -14.19 10.32 15.10
N GLY A 53 -14.89 10.36 16.24
CA GLY A 53 -16.32 10.00 16.33
C GLY A 53 -16.59 8.50 16.46
N VAL A 54 -15.57 7.65 16.37
CA VAL A 54 -15.69 6.19 16.52
C VAL A 54 -15.55 5.79 17.99
N PRO A 55 -16.51 5.03 18.57
CA PRO A 55 -16.42 4.56 19.95
C PRO A 55 -15.24 3.59 20.11
N GLY A 56 -14.54 3.63 21.26
CA GLY A 56 -13.46 2.70 21.58
C GLY A 56 -13.94 1.26 21.75
N THR A 57 -13.05 0.29 21.53
CA THR A 57 -13.38 -1.13 21.80
C THR A 57 -13.46 -1.43 23.30
N GLY A 58 -12.77 -0.65 24.14
CA GLY A 58 -12.67 -0.90 25.59
C GLY A 58 -11.86 -2.15 25.95
N GLU A 59 -11.23 -2.80 24.97
CA GLU A 59 -10.41 -3.99 25.19
C GLU A 59 -9.14 -3.67 25.98
N ARG A 60 -8.55 -4.68 26.61
CA ARG A 60 -7.22 -4.57 27.21
C ARG A 60 -6.15 -4.74 26.16
N LEU A 61 -5.01 -4.08 26.35
CA LEU A 61 -3.88 -4.19 25.45
C LEU A 61 -3.19 -5.55 25.63
N ASP A 62 -3.26 -6.38 24.60
CA ASP A 62 -2.71 -7.73 24.58
C ASP A 62 -1.16 -7.74 24.58
N GLY A 63 -0.58 -8.85 25.04
CA GLY A 63 0.87 -9.05 25.13
C GLY A 63 1.59 -8.90 23.78
N VAL A 64 0.93 -9.21 22.66
CA VAL A 64 1.48 -9.00 21.31
C VAL A 64 1.82 -7.53 21.06
N PHE A 65 0.95 -6.60 21.49
CA PHE A 65 1.17 -5.18 21.32
C PHE A 65 2.27 -4.65 22.25
N TRP A 66 2.35 -5.16 23.48
CA TRP A 66 3.48 -4.87 24.36
C TRP A 66 4.81 -5.36 23.77
N GLY A 67 4.83 -6.57 23.19
CA GLY A 67 5.98 -7.10 22.46
C GLY A 67 6.37 -6.21 21.27
N ALA A 68 5.38 -5.73 20.51
CA ALA A 68 5.59 -4.79 19.41
C ALA A 68 6.24 -3.48 19.90
N LEU A 69 5.80 -2.94 21.04
CA LEU A 69 6.43 -1.76 21.65
C LEU A 69 7.90 -2.04 22.03
N VAL A 70 8.20 -3.19 22.65
CA VAL A 70 9.57 -3.55 23.03
C VAL A 70 10.48 -3.62 21.80
N ILE A 71 10.03 -4.27 20.73
CA ILE A 71 10.77 -4.33 19.46
C ILE A 71 11.00 -2.92 18.93
N SER A 72 9.95 -2.09 18.90
CA SER A 72 10.07 -0.70 18.45
C SER A 72 11.09 0.09 19.26
N VAL A 73 11.07 -0.03 20.59
CA VAL A 73 12.04 0.67 21.46
C VAL A 73 13.48 0.25 21.14
N ILE A 74 13.74 -1.05 20.99
CA ILE A 74 15.09 -1.56 20.65
C ILE A 74 15.58 -0.99 19.31
N PHE A 75 14.77 -1.07 18.26
CA PHE A 75 15.15 -0.56 16.94
C PHE A 75 15.15 0.98 16.87
N GLY A 76 14.27 1.64 17.61
CA GLY A 76 14.24 3.08 17.79
C GLY A 76 15.50 3.61 18.46
N LEU A 77 16.06 2.89 19.44
CA LEU A 77 17.36 3.22 20.03
C LEU A 77 18.48 3.19 18.98
N PHE A 78 18.49 2.21 18.08
CA PHE A 78 19.48 2.14 17.00
C PHE A 78 19.30 3.30 16.00
N PHE A 79 18.07 3.64 15.65
CA PHE A 79 17.76 4.80 14.80
C PHE A 79 18.21 6.12 15.43
N VAL A 80 17.84 6.38 16.69
CA VAL A 80 18.24 7.61 17.39
C VAL A 80 19.76 7.67 17.55
N ARG A 81 20.41 6.55 17.90
CA ARG A 81 21.86 6.47 18.00
C ARG A 81 22.54 6.79 16.66
N SER A 82 22.01 6.30 15.54
CA SER A 82 22.58 6.57 14.21
C SER A 82 22.41 8.03 13.79
N LEU A 83 21.33 8.70 14.21
CA LEU A 83 21.11 10.14 14.03
C LEU A 83 22.09 10.99 14.86
N VAL A 84 22.28 10.65 16.14
CA VAL A 84 23.10 11.46 17.06
C VAL A 84 24.60 11.26 16.83
N LYS A 85 25.01 10.02 16.49
CA LYS A 85 26.41 9.66 16.28
C LYS A 85 26.59 9.00 14.91
N PRO A 86 26.42 9.76 13.80
CA PRO A 86 26.62 9.20 12.47
C PRO A 86 28.11 8.88 12.27
N ARG A 87 28.40 7.73 11.68
CA ARG A 87 29.77 7.23 11.47
C ARG A 87 29.94 6.77 10.04
N VAL A 88 31.17 6.84 9.55
CA VAL A 88 31.58 6.14 8.33
C VAL A 88 32.06 4.75 8.74
N VAL A 89 31.45 3.72 8.18
CA VAL A 89 31.76 2.32 8.45
C VAL A 89 32.15 1.65 7.14
N GLU A 90 33.10 0.72 7.19
CA GLU A 90 33.42 -0.14 6.07
C GLU A 90 32.57 -1.41 6.15
N GLY A 91 31.80 -1.66 5.09
CA GLY A 91 31.08 -2.91 4.89
C GLY A 91 31.82 -3.79 3.89
N SER A 92 31.69 -5.10 4.05
CA SER A 92 32.14 -6.07 3.06
C SER A 92 30.98 -6.98 2.68
N TRP A 93 30.80 -7.23 1.39
CA TRP A 93 29.84 -8.21 0.90
C TRP A 93 30.55 -9.27 0.07
N THR A 94 30.28 -10.54 0.35
CA THR A 94 30.83 -11.68 -0.39
C THR A 94 29.66 -12.40 -1.08
N PRO A 95 29.66 -12.52 -2.41
CA PRO A 95 28.60 -13.24 -3.12
C PRO A 95 28.63 -14.73 -2.77
N THR A 96 27.45 -15.30 -2.55
CA THR A 96 27.26 -16.75 -2.48
C THR A 96 27.18 -17.31 -3.89
N VAL A 97 28.03 -18.27 -4.21
CA VAL A 97 27.99 -19.05 -5.46
C VAL A 97 27.61 -20.48 -5.14
N HIS A 98 27.02 -21.17 -6.11
CA HIS A 98 26.76 -22.59 -6.03
C HIS A 98 27.65 -23.34 -7.02
N ALA A 99 28.00 -24.58 -6.68
CA ALA A 99 28.64 -25.52 -7.58
C ALA A 99 28.03 -26.90 -7.37
N ASP A 100 27.71 -27.57 -8.47
CA ASP A 100 27.24 -28.95 -8.43
C ASP A 100 28.47 -29.87 -8.46
N ILE A 101 28.63 -30.66 -7.39
CA ILE A 101 29.72 -31.62 -7.24
C ILE A 101 29.09 -32.99 -7.06
N GLY A 102 29.07 -33.78 -8.15
CA GLY A 102 28.29 -35.00 -8.22
C GLY A 102 26.78 -34.71 -8.22
N GLY A 103 26.01 -35.46 -7.42
CA GLY A 103 24.56 -35.28 -7.26
C GLY A 103 24.15 -34.25 -6.19
N MET A 104 25.08 -33.41 -5.71
CA MET A 104 24.83 -32.43 -4.65
C MET A 104 25.21 -31.01 -5.10
N THR A 105 24.34 -30.04 -4.82
CA THR A 105 24.61 -28.60 -4.98
C THR A 105 25.20 -28.03 -3.70
N VAL A 106 26.44 -27.55 -3.76
CA VAL A 106 27.15 -26.94 -2.63
C VAL A 106 27.12 -25.41 -2.78
N TYR A 107 26.71 -24.70 -1.74
CA TYR A 107 26.72 -23.24 -1.67
C TYR A 107 27.94 -22.76 -0.86
N GLY A 108 28.65 -21.77 -1.37
CA GLY A 108 29.81 -21.19 -0.69
C GLY A 108 30.04 -19.72 -1.06
N GLY A 109 30.58 -18.93 -0.13
CA GLY A 109 30.95 -17.54 -0.40
C GLY A 109 32.23 -17.47 -1.25
N ASN A 110 32.16 -16.82 -2.42
CA ASN A 110 33.36 -16.60 -3.23
C ASN A 110 34.14 -15.40 -2.73
N ARG A 111 35.11 -15.65 -1.83
CA ARG A 111 35.93 -14.59 -1.22
C ARG A 111 36.72 -13.75 -2.24
N ALA A 112 37.07 -14.32 -3.40
CA ALA A 112 37.76 -13.60 -4.47
C ALA A 112 36.90 -12.48 -5.08
N TRP A 113 35.58 -12.52 -4.89
CA TRP A 113 34.63 -11.51 -5.34
C TRP A 113 34.08 -10.65 -4.19
N THR A 114 34.76 -10.65 -3.03
CA THR A 114 34.36 -9.79 -1.91
C THR A 114 34.55 -8.33 -2.27
N VAL A 115 33.51 -7.53 -2.11
CA VAL A 115 33.54 -6.09 -2.33
C VAL A 115 33.51 -5.39 -0.99
N THR A 116 34.52 -4.56 -0.72
CA THR A 116 34.56 -3.65 0.43
C THR A 116 34.12 -2.25 0.01
N TYR A 117 33.31 -1.60 0.83
CA TYR A 117 32.80 -0.26 0.53
C TYR A 117 32.55 0.55 1.81
N PRO A 118 32.88 1.85 1.80
CA PRO A 118 32.47 2.74 2.88
C PRO A 118 31.00 3.11 2.73
N TYR A 119 30.29 3.22 3.86
CA TYR A 119 28.93 3.74 3.94
C TYR A 119 28.74 4.62 5.18
N LEU A 120 27.68 5.43 5.17
CA LEU A 120 27.29 6.26 6.30
C LEU A 120 26.19 5.58 7.11
N THR A 121 26.28 5.63 8.44
CA THR A 121 25.20 5.09 9.29
C THR A 121 23.97 5.99 9.32
N SER A 122 24.11 7.27 8.95
CA SER A 122 22.99 8.21 8.75
C SER A 122 23.37 9.28 7.74
N HIS A 123 22.41 9.68 6.91
CA HIS A 123 22.53 10.71 5.90
C HIS A 123 21.12 11.19 5.49
N PRO A 124 20.89 12.46 5.10
CA PRO A 124 19.57 12.97 4.74
C PRO A 124 18.86 12.17 3.66
N SER A 125 19.60 11.64 2.67
CA SER A 125 19.02 10.82 1.60
C SER A 125 18.33 9.57 2.13
N TYR A 126 18.71 9.02 3.28
CA TYR A 126 18.05 7.85 3.87
C TYR A 126 16.61 8.14 4.30
N ALA A 127 16.19 9.40 4.39
CA ALA A 127 14.77 9.74 4.49
C ALA A 127 13.96 9.17 3.30
N LEU A 128 14.56 9.03 2.12
CA LEU A 128 13.92 8.42 0.97
C LEU A 128 13.71 6.90 1.13
N LEU A 129 14.47 6.21 2.00
CA LEU A 129 14.21 4.80 2.29
C LEU A 129 12.85 4.62 2.98
N LEU A 130 12.37 5.65 3.70
CA LEU A 130 11.04 5.65 4.30
C LEU A 130 9.93 5.59 3.25
N LEU A 131 10.19 6.02 2.01
CA LEU A 131 9.25 5.89 0.90
C LEU A 131 9.08 4.43 0.45
N ILE A 132 9.98 3.51 0.83
CA ILE A 132 9.77 2.08 0.59
C ILE A 132 8.71 1.54 1.57
N THR A 133 8.69 2.07 2.80
CA THR A 133 7.72 1.68 3.84
C THR A 133 6.39 2.41 3.71
N ALA A 134 6.39 3.69 3.30
CA ALA A 134 5.23 4.56 3.24
C ALA A 134 3.99 3.99 2.51
N PRO A 135 4.11 3.17 1.44
CA PRO A 135 2.95 2.54 0.81
C PRO A 135 2.12 1.69 1.76
N ILE A 136 2.72 1.05 2.77
CA ILE A 136 2.01 0.18 3.72
C ILE A 136 0.94 0.99 4.50
N PRO A 137 1.30 2.01 5.30
CA PRO A 137 0.31 2.80 6.02
C PRO A 137 -0.57 3.64 5.07
N ALA A 138 -0.06 4.08 3.91
CA ALA A 138 -0.87 4.81 2.93
C ALA A 138 -2.03 3.96 2.41
N VAL A 139 -1.78 2.70 2.05
CA VAL A 139 -2.84 1.77 1.60
C VAL A 139 -3.81 1.47 2.74
N MET A 140 -3.36 1.35 3.99
CA MET A 140 -4.26 1.15 5.13
C MET A 140 -5.26 2.31 5.30
N VAL A 141 -4.86 3.55 5.03
CA VAL A 141 -5.80 4.70 5.02
C VAL A 141 -6.70 4.66 3.78
N ALA A 142 -6.10 4.53 2.59
CA ALA A 142 -6.82 4.59 1.32
C ALA A 142 -7.89 3.48 1.24
N ALA A 143 -7.51 2.24 1.52
CA ALA A 143 -8.40 1.08 1.46
C ALA A 143 -9.50 1.09 2.52
N THR A 144 -9.40 1.91 3.56
CA THR A 144 -10.42 1.99 4.62
C THR A 144 -11.28 3.23 4.56
N THR A 145 -11.06 4.13 3.59
CA THR A 145 -11.74 5.45 3.54
C THR A 145 -13.25 5.30 3.40
N ASN A 146 -13.71 4.37 2.55
CA ASN A 146 -15.14 4.12 2.32
C ASN A 146 -15.72 3.00 3.20
N HIS A 147 -14.89 2.33 4.00
CA HIS A 147 -15.36 1.32 4.94
C HIS A 147 -16.01 1.97 6.17
N GLY A 148 -16.91 1.21 6.79
CA GLY A 148 -17.43 1.56 8.11
C GLY A 148 -16.36 1.41 9.21
N ASP A 149 -16.77 1.76 10.42
CA ASP A 149 -15.87 1.92 11.57
C ASP A 149 -15.34 0.58 12.12
N SER A 150 -15.79 -0.56 11.59
CA SER A 150 -15.15 -1.86 11.83
C SER A 150 -13.68 -1.86 11.39
N THR A 151 -13.31 -1.05 10.40
CA THR A 151 -11.93 -0.92 9.91
C THR A 151 -11.14 0.22 10.57
N PHE A 152 -11.71 0.86 11.60
CA PHE A 152 -11.13 2.02 12.26
C PHE A 152 -9.69 1.80 12.72
N TYR A 153 -9.39 0.63 13.30
CA TYR A 153 -8.05 0.24 13.71
C TYR A 153 -7.02 0.36 12.57
N PHE A 154 -7.34 -0.15 11.38
CA PHE A 154 -6.46 -0.08 10.22
C PHE A 154 -6.30 1.35 9.71
N ARG A 155 -7.38 2.12 9.66
CA ARG A 155 -7.35 3.54 9.28
C ARG A 155 -6.43 4.35 10.19
N VAL A 156 -6.59 4.19 11.51
CA VAL A 156 -5.77 4.89 12.51
C VAL A 156 -4.32 4.43 12.45
N CYS A 157 -4.05 3.12 12.34
CA CYS A 157 -2.68 2.63 12.12
C CYS A 157 -2.06 3.28 10.87
N GLY A 158 -2.80 3.38 9.77
CA GLY A 158 -2.33 4.07 8.57
C GLY A 158 -1.96 5.53 8.82
N ILE A 159 -2.83 6.29 9.49
CA ILE A 159 -2.57 7.70 9.84
C ILE A 159 -1.33 7.82 10.74
N VAL A 160 -1.29 7.04 11.82
CA VAL A 160 -0.18 7.03 12.78
C VAL A 160 1.13 6.66 12.10
N GLY A 161 1.14 5.64 11.24
CA GLY A 161 2.32 5.21 10.51
C GLY A 161 2.88 6.30 9.60
N LEU A 162 2.00 7.01 8.87
CA LEU A 162 2.40 8.16 8.05
C LEU A 162 2.99 9.30 8.90
N ILE A 163 2.40 9.59 10.07
CA ILE A 163 2.91 10.59 10.99
C ILE A 163 4.30 10.20 11.52
N ILE A 164 4.50 8.96 11.96
CA ILE A 164 5.80 8.47 12.45
C ILE A 164 6.86 8.57 11.36
N LEU A 165 6.56 8.13 10.13
CA LEU A 165 7.46 8.23 8.98
C LEU A 165 7.82 9.70 8.69
N GLY A 166 6.83 10.59 8.70
CA GLY A 166 7.04 12.03 8.54
C GLY A 166 7.95 12.62 9.62
N CYS A 167 7.72 12.27 10.88
CA CYS A 167 8.56 12.66 12.02
C CYS A 167 9.99 12.13 11.90
N MET A 168 10.19 10.89 11.43
CA MET A 168 11.52 10.33 11.21
C MET A 168 12.28 11.03 10.08
N ALA A 169 11.60 11.31 8.97
CA ALA A 169 12.16 12.08 7.87
C ALA A 169 12.59 13.47 8.36
N LEU A 170 11.72 14.15 9.11
CA LEU A 170 12.00 15.46 9.69
C LEU A 170 13.16 15.39 10.68
N ALA A 171 13.17 14.44 11.61
CA ALA A 171 14.24 14.25 12.59
C ALA A 171 15.61 14.09 11.92
N ARG A 172 15.66 13.35 10.80
CA ARG A 172 16.87 13.15 10.02
C ARG A 172 17.36 14.43 9.33
N ILE A 173 16.45 15.21 8.76
CA ILE A 173 16.76 16.51 8.14
C ILE A 173 17.27 17.50 9.20
N LEU A 174 16.57 17.59 10.34
CA LEU A 174 16.95 18.48 11.45
C LEU A 174 18.31 18.08 12.04
N ALA A 175 18.53 16.79 12.30
CA ALA A 175 19.79 16.28 12.82
C ALA A 175 20.99 16.67 11.93
N TRP A 176 20.82 16.62 10.61
CA TRP A 176 21.91 16.86 9.67
C TRP A 176 22.13 18.33 9.33
N TYR A 177 21.05 19.08 9.04
CA TYR A 177 21.18 20.45 8.53
C TYR A 177 21.13 21.50 9.65
N VAL A 178 20.32 21.29 10.68
CA VAL A 178 20.13 22.24 11.78
C VAL A 178 21.13 21.97 12.90
N PHE A 179 21.07 20.78 13.50
CA PHE A 179 21.95 20.43 14.63
C PHE A 179 23.35 20.01 14.18
N ARG A 180 23.52 19.66 12.90
CA ARG A 180 24.80 19.27 12.28
C ARG A 180 25.52 18.14 13.02
N LEU A 181 24.74 17.19 13.55
CA LEU A 181 25.25 16.06 14.33
C LEU A 181 26.21 15.23 13.46
N GLY A 182 27.44 15.04 13.95
CA GLY A 182 28.51 14.24 13.33
C GLY A 182 29.10 14.75 12.00
N ARG A 183 28.75 15.97 11.55
CA ARG A 183 29.38 16.61 10.37
C ARG A 183 30.90 16.74 10.50
N ARG A 184 31.38 17.04 11.72
CA ARG A 184 32.82 17.17 12.06
C ARG A 184 33.63 15.89 11.78
N GLN A 185 33.05 14.70 11.93
CA GLN A 185 33.75 13.42 11.70
C GLN A 185 33.89 13.10 10.22
N LEU A 186 32.93 13.56 9.40
CA LEU A 186 32.99 13.48 7.95
C LEU A 186 34.07 14.41 7.40
N ASP A 187 34.10 15.64 7.91
CA ASP A 187 35.08 16.66 7.52
C ASP A 187 36.51 16.22 7.85
N ALA A 188 36.74 15.64 9.04
CA ALA A 188 38.06 15.14 9.46
C ALA A 188 38.61 13.97 8.62
N ARG A 189 37.75 13.14 8.00
CA ARG A 189 38.19 12.06 7.08
C ARG A 189 38.38 12.54 5.64
N LEU A 190 37.88 13.73 5.32
CA LEU A 190 38.00 14.36 4.01
C LEU A 190 39.24 15.26 3.92
N GLU A 191 39.82 15.65 5.05
CA GLU A 191 41.13 16.32 5.08
C GLU A 191 42.18 15.44 4.37
N GLY A 192 42.68 15.95 3.23
CA GLY A 192 43.74 15.30 2.44
C GLY A 192 43.26 14.51 1.20
N LEU A 193 41.95 14.33 0.97
CA LEU A 193 41.45 13.69 -0.24
C LEU A 193 41.11 14.72 -1.34
N PRO A 194 41.45 14.48 -2.62
CA PRO A 194 41.16 15.40 -3.74
C PRO A 194 39.68 15.42 -4.16
N ILE A 195 38.76 14.91 -3.32
CA ILE A 195 37.33 14.77 -3.62
C ILE A 195 36.53 15.70 -2.71
N SER A 196 35.68 16.54 -3.31
CA SER A 196 34.80 17.43 -2.54
C SER A 196 33.75 16.66 -1.74
N GLN A 197 33.43 17.13 -0.53
CA GLN A 197 32.42 16.55 0.37
C GLN A 197 31.07 16.30 -0.33
N ARG A 198 30.65 17.24 -1.20
CA ARG A 198 29.40 17.15 -1.97
C ARG A 198 29.42 15.98 -2.94
N ARG A 199 30.54 15.77 -3.64
CA ARG A 199 30.71 14.65 -4.58
C ARG A 199 30.77 13.32 -3.84
N LEU A 200 31.43 13.29 -2.68
CA LEU A 200 31.47 12.10 -1.83
C LEU A 200 30.07 11.72 -1.31
N GLY A 201 29.32 12.67 -0.74
CA GLY A 201 27.96 12.42 -0.24
C GLY A 201 26.99 12.01 -1.36
N TRP A 202 27.17 12.57 -2.56
CA TRP A 202 26.42 12.15 -3.74
C TRP A 202 26.68 10.69 -4.10
N GLU A 203 27.96 10.32 -4.27
CA GLU A 203 28.32 8.97 -4.69
C GLU A 203 28.08 7.93 -3.58
N ILE A 204 28.30 8.26 -2.30
CA ILE A 204 28.13 7.33 -1.16
C ILE A 204 26.66 7.13 -0.77
N ALA A 205 25.88 8.21 -0.70
CA ALA A 205 24.57 8.16 -0.06
C ALA A 205 23.41 8.47 -1.01
N TRP A 206 23.46 9.53 -1.82
CA TRP A 206 22.32 9.88 -2.68
C TRP A 206 22.11 8.91 -3.83
N LYS A 207 23.14 8.68 -4.64
CA LYS A 207 23.04 7.89 -5.87
C LYS A 207 22.58 6.45 -5.60
N PRO A 208 23.11 5.70 -4.61
CA PRO A 208 22.63 4.35 -4.33
C PRO A 208 21.18 4.33 -3.85
N VAL A 209 20.76 5.30 -3.03
CA VAL A 209 19.39 5.40 -2.52
C VAL A 209 18.40 5.70 -3.64
N LEU A 210 18.72 6.66 -4.51
CA LEU A 210 17.86 7.01 -5.64
C LEU A 210 17.71 5.83 -6.61
N VAL A 211 18.80 5.13 -6.91
CA VAL A 211 18.76 3.94 -7.77
C VAL A 211 17.90 2.85 -7.12
N LEU A 212 18.08 2.57 -5.82
CA LEU A 212 17.27 1.59 -5.11
C LEU A 212 15.79 1.97 -5.15
N LEU A 213 15.45 3.21 -4.83
CA LEU A 213 14.07 3.69 -4.82
C LEU A 213 13.41 3.56 -6.19
N VAL A 214 14.07 4.05 -7.24
CA VAL A 214 13.56 3.97 -8.61
C VAL A 214 13.37 2.51 -9.02
N LEU A 215 14.33 1.64 -8.71
CA LEU A 215 14.23 0.22 -9.04
C LEU A 215 13.06 -0.45 -8.33
N MET A 216 12.91 -0.24 -7.01
CA MET A 216 11.81 -0.83 -6.24
C MET A 216 10.45 -0.36 -6.73
N TYR A 217 10.28 0.93 -6.97
CA TYR A 217 9.03 1.48 -7.49
C TYR A 217 8.78 1.04 -8.93
N ALA A 218 9.80 0.95 -9.78
CA ALA A 218 9.63 0.47 -11.16
C ALA A 218 9.16 -0.99 -11.19
N ILE A 219 9.76 -1.87 -10.38
CA ILE A 219 9.41 -3.30 -10.33
C ILE A 219 7.96 -3.51 -9.88
N VAL A 220 7.44 -2.65 -9.00
CA VAL A 220 6.07 -2.79 -8.45
C VAL A 220 5.05 -2.00 -9.26
N CYS A 221 5.30 -0.72 -9.51
CA CYS A 221 4.31 0.18 -10.12
C CYS A 221 4.13 -0.06 -11.62
N ILE A 222 5.15 -0.52 -12.36
CA ILE A 222 4.99 -0.79 -13.80
C ILE A 222 4.02 -1.97 -14.02
N PRO A 223 4.20 -3.16 -13.41
CA PRO A 223 3.23 -4.24 -13.55
C PRO A 223 1.83 -3.85 -13.09
N LEU A 224 1.70 -3.19 -11.93
CA LEU A 224 0.39 -2.74 -11.42
C LEU A 224 -0.28 -1.76 -12.38
N GLY A 225 0.47 -0.80 -12.94
CA GLY A 225 -0.06 0.15 -13.92
C GLY A 225 -0.51 -0.52 -15.21
N VAL A 226 0.23 -1.53 -15.69
CA VAL A 226 -0.16 -2.33 -16.86
C VAL A 226 -1.42 -3.15 -16.58
N MET A 227 -1.50 -3.81 -15.40
CA MET A 227 -2.68 -4.57 -14.99
C MET A 227 -3.92 -3.68 -14.93
N TRP A 228 -3.83 -2.54 -14.26
CA TRP A 228 -4.91 -1.55 -14.16
C TRP A 228 -5.33 -1.03 -15.54
N PHE A 229 -4.38 -0.72 -16.42
CA PHE A 229 -4.69 -0.26 -17.77
C PHE A 229 -5.42 -1.32 -18.62
N ASN A 230 -5.00 -2.58 -18.53
CA ASN A 230 -5.64 -3.69 -19.23
C ASN A 230 -7.06 -3.93 -18.71
N GLU A 231 -7.25 -3.82 -17.41
CA GLU A 231 -8.56 -3.91 -16.76
C GLU A 231 -9.50 -2.79 -17.22
N GLN A 232 -9.04 -1.54 -17.22
CA GLN A 232 -9.81 -0.40 -17.73
C GLN A 232 -10.20 -0.56 -19.21
N ARG A 233 -9.29 -1.08 -20.05
CA ARG A 233 -9.60 -1.40 -21.45
C ARG A 233 -10.65 -2.50 -21.58
N THR A 234 -10.55 -3.54 -20.76
CA THR A 234 -11.50 -4.65 -20.74
C THR A 234 -12.90 -4.14 -20.39
N ILE A 235 -13.01 -3.31 -19.36
CA ILE A 235 -14.28 -2.71 -18.93
C ILE A 235 -14.84 -1.78 -20.00
N ALA A 236 -13.98 -0.95 -20.61
CA ALA A 236 -14.40 -0.06 -21.69
C ALA A 236 -14.93 -0.80 -22.93
N ALA A 237 -14.51 -2.03 -23.15
CA ALA A 237 -14.98 -2.89 -24.23
C ALA A 237 -16.30 -3.63 -23.90
N LEU A 238 -16.69 -3.72 -22.62
CA LEU A 238 -17.96 -4.36 -22.25
C LEU A 238 -19.15 -3.58 -22.83
N PRO A 239 -20.19 -4.29 -23.30
CA PRO A 239 -21.42 -3.64 -23.75
C PRO A 239 -22.13 -2.95 -22.57
N VAL A 240 -22.86 -1.89 -22.90
CA VAL A 240 -23.70 -1.17 -21.93
C VAL A 240 -24.96 -1.99 -21.70
N VAL A 241 -25.34 -2.13 -20.43
CA VAL A 241 -26.48 -2.94 -20.01
C VAL A 241 -27.81 -2.39 -20.55
N THR A 242 -28.69 -3.30 -20.91
CA THR A 242 -30.07 -3.09 -21.28
C THR A 242 -30.95 -4.07 -20.49
N VAL A 243 -32.27 -3.86 -20.47
CA VAL A 243 -33.17 -4.80 -19.79
C VAL A 243 -33.15 -6.20 -20.43
N ALA A 244 -32.90 -6.30 -21.74
CA ALA A 244 -32.79 -7.59 -22.44
C ALA A 244 -31.61 -8.45 -21.94
N ASP A 245 -30.64 -7.85 -21.24
CA ASP A 245 -29.56 -8.60 -20.63
C ASP A 245 -30.02 -9.45 -19.44
N ALA A 246 -31.24 -9.28 -18.93
CA ALA A 246 -31.82 -10.15 -17.90
C ALA A 246 -31.83 -11.64 -18.32
N ASP A 247 -31.91 -11.92 -19.63
CA ASP A 247 -31.83 -13.28 -20.19
C ASP A 247 -30.39 -13.81 -20.32
N HIS A 248 -29.38 -13.02 -19.93
CA HIS A 248 -27.95 -13.33 -20.04
C HIS A 248 -27.23 -13.29 -18.68
N PRO A 249 -27.69 -14.07 -17.68
CA PRO A 249 -27.06 -14.09 -16.36
C PRO A 249 -25.62 -14.60 -16.44
N GLY A 250 -24.76 -14.01 -15.63
CA GLY A 250 -23.34 -14.34 -15.57
C GLY A 250 -22.44 -13.44 -16.43
N GLU A 251 -23.00 -12.72 -17.40
CA GLU A 251 -22.25 -11.81 -18.25
C GLU A 251 -21.93 -10.49 -17.53
N TYR A 252 -20.78 -9.91 -17.84
CA TYR A 252 -20.39 -8.59 -17.34
C TYR A 252 -20.87 -7.50 -18.29
N ARG A 253 -21.45 -6.45 -17.71
CA ARG A 253 -21.98 -5.29 -18.43
C ARG A 253 -21.55 -3.99 -17.76
N ARG A 254 -21.45 -2.92 -18.56
CA ARG A 254 -21.34 -1.56 -18.04
C ARG A 254 -22.70 -0.99 -17.73
N VAL A 255 -22.84 -0.33 -16.59
CA VAL A 255 -24.05 0.43 -16.23
C VAL A 255 -23.77 1.89 -16.53
N LYS A 256 -24.64 2.53 -17.32
CA LYS A 256 -24.59 3.97 -17.57
C LYS A 256 -26.01 4.51 -17.57
N GLY A 257 -26.31 5.40 -16.64
CA GLY A 257 -27.66 5.91 -16.50
C GLY A 257 -27.77 7.03 -15.48
N THR A 258 -29.01 7.29 -15.07
CA THR A 258 -29.34 8.31 -14.05
C THR A 258 -29.82 7.59 -12.80
N VAL A 259 -29.27 7.94 -11.64
CA VAL A 259 -29.72 7.39 -10.35
C VAL A 259 -31.19 7.73 -10.14
N ALA A 260 -31.99 6.69 -9.88
CA ALA A 260 -33.45 6.75 -9.80
C ALA A 260 -33.98 6.58 -8.37
N SER A 261 -33.14 6.12 -7.44
CA SER A 261 -33.49 5.95 -6.03
C SER A 261 -32.38 6.46 -5.11
N GLU A 262 -32.71 6.68 -3.84
CA GLU A 262 -31.70 6.74 -2.80
C GLU A 262 -31.00 5.38 -2.67
N PRO A 263 -29.71 5.35 -2.26
CA PRO A 263 -29.02 4.10 -1.98
C PRO A 263 -29.62 3.43 -0.74
N VAL A 264 -29.88 2.14 -0.84
CA VAL A 264 -30.29 1.29 0.28
C VAL A 264 -29.05 0.60 0.83
N TYR A 265 -28.91 0.59 2.15
CA TYR A 265 -27.82 -0.12 2.83
C TYR A 265 -28.40 -1.13 3.81
N TRP A 266 -27.96 -2.38 3.69
CA TRP A 266 -28.43 -3.48 4.52
C TRP A 266 -27.37 -3.92 5.53
N ALA A 267 -27.84 -4.24 6.73
CA ALA A 267 -27.04 -4.78 7.81
C ALA A 267 -27.88 -5.83 8.56
N PRO A 268 -28.09 -7.03 7.98
CA PRO A 268 -29.04 -8.03 8.52
C PRO A 268 -28.68 -8.51 9.94
N ARG A 269 -27.39 -8.38 10.33
CA ARG A 269 -26.90 -8.71 11.68
C ARG A 269 -26.51 -7.47 12.49
N GLY A 270 -27.05 -6.31 12.13
CA GLY A 270 -26.73 -5.01 12.73
C GLY A 270 -25.51 -4.34 12.12
N THR A 271 -25.36 -3.05 12.41
CA THR A 271 -24.39 -2.14 11.78
C THR A 271 -23.01 -2.12 12.46
N GLY A 272 -22.82 -2.96 13.47
CA GLY A 272 -21.57 -3.07 14.23
C GLY A 272 -21.13 -1.76 14.89
N ARG A 273 -19.81 -1.68 15.15
CA ARG A 273 -19.15 -0.51 15.76
C ARG A 273 -19.40 0.75 14.93
N GLY A 274 -19.79 1.84 15.60
CA GLY A 274 -20.01 3.14 14.93
C GLY A 274 -21.29 3.25 14.10
N GLY A 275 -22.08 2.18 13.99
CA GLY A 275 -23.40 2.26 13.37
C GLY A 275 -23.42 2.36 11.85
N ASN A 276 -22.28 2.14 11.18
CA ASN A 276 -22.11 2.43 9.74
C ASN A 276 -21.48 1.29 8.92
N ASN A 277 -21.44 0.07 9.46
CA ASN A 277 -20.99 -1.12 8.72
C ASN A 277 -22.18 -1.80 8.08
N TYR A 278 -22.13 -1.94 6.75
CA TYR A 278 -23.19 -2.56 5.97
C TYR A 278 -22.65 -3.81 5.29
N ALA A 279 -23.47 -4.85 5.24
CA ALA A 279 -23.15 -6.12 4.60
C ALA A 279 -23.61 -6.16 3.14
N GLY A 280 -24.52 -5.28 2.75
CA GLY A 280 -24.96 -5.11 1.38
C GLY A 280 -25.39 -3.68 1.10
N ALA A 281 -25.40 -3.30 -0.17
CA ALA A 281 -25.97 -2.04 -0.62
C ALA A 281 -26.63 -2.19 -1.99
N GLY A 282 -27.53 -1.27 -2.34
CA GLY A 282 -28.17 -1.28 -3.66
C GLY A 282 -28.71 0.07 -4.07
N VAL A 283 -28.84 0.29 -5.38
CA VAL A 283 -29.42 1.50 -5.96
C VAL A 283 -30.10 1.21 -7.30
N LEU A 284 -31.18 1.92 -7.60
CA LEU A 284 -31.79 1.91 -8.93
C LEU A 284 -31.17 2.95 -9.85
N VAL A 285 -30.99 2.55 -11.11
CA VAL A 285 -30.46 3.39 -12.18
C VAL A 285 -31.39 3.30 -13.39
N THR A 286 -31.95 4.42 -13.83
CA THR A 286 -32.70 4.50 -15.08
C THR A 286 -31.73 4.41 -16.26
N LEU A 287 -32.02 3.49 -17.18
CA LEU A 287 -31.19 3.23 -18.36
C LEU A 287 -31.60 4.12 -19.52
N ALA A 288 -30.63 4.59 -20.31
CA ALA A 288 -30.90 5.37 -21.52
C ALA A 288 -31.63 4.55 -22.60
N SER A 289 -31.48 3.23 -22.59
CA SER A 289 -32.18 2.29 -23.47
C SER A 289 -33.66 2.08 -23.09
N GLY A 290 -34.11 2.66 -21.97
CA GLY A 290 -35.40 2.33 -21.34
C GLY A 290 -35.27 1.25 -20.28
N GLY A 291 -36.18 1.30 -19.30
CA GLY A 291 -36.18 0.44 -18.11
C GLY A 291 -35.13 0.82 -17.07
N GLU A 292 -34.83 -0.12 -16.16
CA GLU A 292 -33.98 0.11 -15.00
C GLU A 292 -32.91 -0.97 -14.82
N ALA A 293 -31.79 -0.59 -14.20
CA ALA A 293 -30.83 -1.51 -13.61
C ALA A 293 -30.87 -1.38 -12.08
N LEU A 294 -31.05 -2.51 -11.39
CA LEU A 294 -30.83 -2.61 -9.95
C LEU A 294 -29.39 -3.08 -9.72
N LEU A 295 -28.55 -2.15 -9.27
CA LEU A 295 -27.16 -2.42 -8.97
C LEU A 295 -27.01 -2.75 -7.49
N LEU A 296 -26.49 -3.94 -7.18
CA LEU A 296 -26.35 -4.50 -5.85
C LEU A 296 -24.87 -4.70 -5.52
N ALA A 297 -24.46 -4.43 -4.30
CA ALA A 297 -23.09 -4.59 -3.83
C ALA A 297 -23.08 -5.51 -2.61
N GLU A 298 -22.32 -6.60 -2.71
CA GLU A 298 -22.07 -7.52 -1.59
C GLU A 298 -21.07 -6.90 -0.60
N SER A 299 -20.87 -7.54 0.55
CA SER A 299 -20.10 -6.98 1.68
C SER A 299 -18.74 -6.38 1.30
N LEU A 300 -17.96 -7.08 0.46
CA LEU A 300 -16.64 -6.60 0.02
C LEU A 300 -16.72 -5.47 -1.02
N SER A 301 -17.84 -5.34 -1.72
CA SER A 301 -18.09 -4.32 -2.74
C SER A 301 -18.85 -3.10 -2.19
N VAL A 302 -19.35 -3.12 -0.94
CA VAL A 302 -20.00 -1.95 -0.31
C VAL A 302 -19.09 -0.70 -0.27
N PRO A 303 -17.79 -0.79 0.04
CA PRO A 303 -16.88 0.35 -0.02
C PRO A 303 -16.75 0.92 -1.44
N ASP A 304 -16.69 0.05 -2.44
CA ASP A 304 -16.66 0.44 -3.85
C ASP A 304 -17.98 1.10 -4.25
N PHE A 305 -19.12 0.55 -3.81
CA PHE A 305 -20.44 1.14 -4.00
C PHE A 305 -20.52 2.56 -3.39
N LYS A 306 -20.00 2.75 -2.17
CA LYS A 306 -19.93 4.09 -1.55
C LYS A 306 -19.04 5.03 -2.36
N GLY A 307 -17.90 4.55 -2.86
CA GLY A 307 -17.02 5.32 -3.74
C GLY A 307 -17.69 5.73 -5.04
N MET A 308 -18.37 4.79 -5.71
CA MET A 308 -19.17 5.02 -6.91
C MET A 308 -20.26 6.08 -6.65
N MET A 309 -21.03 5.93 -5.56
CA MET A 309 -22.08 6.87 -5.21
C MET A 309 -21.54 8.27 -4.88
N ALA A 310 -20.37 8.39 -4.26
CA ALA A 310 -19.70 9.66 -4.03
C ALA A 310 -19.26 10.37 -5.33
N GLY A 311 -19.03 9.61 -6.40
CA GLY A 311 -18.71 10.12 -7.73
C GLY A 311 -19.92 10.49 -8.61
N VAL A 312 -21.16 10.30 -8.12
CA VAL A 312 -22.36 10.67 -8.87
C VAL A 312 -22.49 12.19 -8.93
N HIS A 313 -22.41 12.74 -10.14
CA HIS A 313 -22.58 14.17 -10.41
C HIS A 313 -23.72 14.38 -11.40
N ASN A 314 -24.59 15.36 -11.14
CA ASN A 314 -25.80 15.63 -11.92
C ASN A 314 -26.69 14.37 -12.10
N GLY A 315 -26.74 13.51 -11.08
CA GLY A 315 -27.49 12.26 -11.09
C GLY A 315 -26.92 11.16 -12.00
N ARG A 316 -25.81 11.39 -12.72
CA ARG A 316 -25.25 10.43 -13.67
C ARG A 316 -24.35 9.43 -12.96
N LEU A 317 -24.57 8.15 -13.25
CA LEU A 317 -23.79 7.04 -12.72
C LEU A 317 -23.15 6.24 -13.87
N THR A 318 -21.91 5.85 -13.65
CA THR A 318 -21.18 4.87 -14.47
C THR A 318 -20.60 3.82 -13.55
N ALA A 319 -20.79 2.54 -13.89
CA ALA A 319 -20.24 1.42 -13.14
C ALA A 319 -20.11 0.19 -14.03
N SER A 320 -19.65 -0.93 -13.48
CA SER A 320 -19.74 -2.23 -14.12
C SER A 320 -20.16 -3.32 -13.14
N GLY A 321 -20.89 -4.31 -13.65
CA GLY A 321 -21.39 -5.39 -12.84
C GLY A 321 -21.67 -6.65 -13.62
N LYS A 322 -21.80 -7.74 -12.87
CA LYS A 322 -22.19 -9.06 -13.39
C LYS A 322 -23.70 -9.18 -13.33
N VAL A 323 -24.34 -9.49 -14.45
CA VAL A 323 -25.79 -9.70 -14.51
C VAL A 323 -26.16 -10.94 -13.70
N ILE A 324 -27.24 -10.84 -12.93
CA ILE A 324 -27.81 -11.95 -12.17
C ILE A 324 -29.29 -12.12 -12.50
N ASP A 325 -29.73 -13.37 -12.47
CA ASP A 325 -31.12 -13.78 -12.68
C ASP A 325 -31.96 -13.62 -11.42
N ALA A 326 -31.39 -13.98 -10.26
CA ALA A 326 -32.07 -13.95 -8.98
C ALA A 326 -31.12 -13.66 -7.82
N ILE A 327 -31.69 -13.10 -6.74
CA ILE A 327 -31.00 -13.03 -5.44
C ILE A 327 -31.08 -14.41 -4.78
N SER A 328 -29.92 -15.01 -4.56
CA SER A 328 -29.78 -16.29 -3.87
C SER A 328 -30.14 -16.20 -2.38
N ASN A 329 -30.47 -17.34 -1.77
CA ASN A 329 -30.74 -17.43 -0.33
C ASN A 329 -29.54 -16.94 0.51
N GLY A 330 -28.30 -17.25 0.08
CA GLY A 330 -27.11 -16.77 0.76
C GLY A 330 -26.96 -15.24 0.71
N GLN A 331 -27.28 -14.61 -0.42
CA GLN A 331 -27.23 -13.14 -0.52
C GLN A 331 -28.29 -12.47 0.36
N ARG A 332 -29.47 -13.08 0.52
CA ARG A 332 -30.47 -12.59 1.49
C ARG A 332 -29.99 -12.75 2.92
N GLU A 333 -29.47 -13.92 3.27
CA GLU A 333 -29.04 -14.23 4.64
C GLU A 333 -27.83 -13.37 5.08
N TYR A 334 -26.81 -13.25 4.23
CA TYR A 334 -25.54 -12.64 4.59
C TYR A 334 -25.46 -11.16 4.24
N TYR A 335 -26.08 -10.72 3.14
CA TYR A 335 -26.02 -9.32 2.69
C TYR A 335 -27.33 -8.56 2.89
N GLY A 336 -28.43 -9.26 3.20
CA GLY A 336 -29.72 -8.65 3.46
C GLY A 336 -30.43 -8.13 2.20
N PHE A 337 -30.01 -8.57 1.01
CA PHE A 337 -30.61 -8.08 -0.23
C PHE A 337 -32.11 -8.33 -0.27
N ASP A 338 -32.86 -7.27 -0.54
CA ASP A 338 -34.31 -7.29 -0.63
C ASP A 338 -34.76 -6.35 -1.76
N VAL A 339 -35.31 -6.92 -2.84
CA VAL A 339 -35.81 -6.14 -3.99
C VAL A 339 -37.02 -5.31 -3.59
N SER A 340 -37.79 -5.71 -2.57
CA SER A 340 -38.96 -4.97 -2.11
C SER A 340 -38.60 -3.64 -1.43
N ALA A 341 -37.33 -3.43 -1.11
CA ALA A 341 -36.80 -2.13 -0.68
C ALA A 341 -36.80 -1.08 -1.82
N PHE A 342 -37.08 -1.49 -3.05
CA PHE A 342 -37.18 -0.63 -4.22
C PHE A 342 -38.59 -0.66 -4.80
N PRO A 343 -39.02 0.41 -5.52
CA PRO A 343 -40.28 0.41 -6.25
C PRO A 343 -40.43 -0.81 -7.18
N GLU A 344 -41.66 -1.17 -7.54
CA GLU A 344 -41.90 -2.22 -8.53
C GLU A 344 -41.22 -1.90 -9.87
N ALA A 345 -40.83 -2.95 -10.60
CA ALA A 345 -40.18 -2.78 -11.89
C ALA A 345 -41.14 -2.10 -12.88
N PRO A 346 -40.66 -1.12 -13.67
CA PRO A 346 -41.49 -0.48 -14.69
C PRO A 346 -41.88 -1.49 -15.78
N ALA A 347 -42.90 -1.17 -16.59
CA ALA A 347 -43.33 -2.02 -17.70
C ALA A 347 -42.21 -2.29 -18.73
N ALA A 348 -41.24 -1.38 -18.83
CA ALA A 348 -40.04 -1.56 -19.67
C ALA A 348 -39.04 -2.58 -19.09
N GLY A 349 -39.26 -3.07 -17.87
CA GLY A 349 -38.51 -4.09 -17.16
C GLY A 349 -37.30 -3.59 -16.35
N ARG A 350 -36.68 -4.52 -15.62
CA ARG A 350 -35.55 -4.28 -14.73
C ARG A 350 -34.53 -5.42 -14.83
N VAL A 351 -33.26 -5.08 -14.96
CA VAL A 351 -32.14 -6.02 -14.91
C VAL A 351 -31.38 -5.87 -13.58
N MET A 352 -30.92 -6.97 -13.00
CA MET A 352 -30.15 -6.96 -11.74
C MET A 352 -28.68 -7.21 -12.02
N LEU A 353 -27.80 -6.45 -11.35
CA LEU A 353 -26.36 -6.61 -11.47
C LEU A 353 -25.68 -6.61 -10.11
N LEU A 354 -24.68 -7.46 -9.93
CA LEU A 354 -23.73 -7.38 -8.83
C LEU A 354 -22.58 -6.47 -9.23
N LEU A 355 -22.33 -5.43 -8.43
CA LEU A 355 -21.24 -4.48 -8.60
C LEU A 355 -19.90 -5.23 -8.58
N SER A 356 -19.16 -5.09 -9.68
CA SER A 356 -17.81 -5.63 -9.80
C SER A 356 -16.78 -4.53 -9.70
N GLN A 357 -16.99 -3.40 -10.37
CA GLN A 357 -16.12 -2.23 -10.27
C GLN A 357 -16.92 -0.92 -10.31
N PRO A 358 -16.54 0.06 -9.48
CA PRO A 358 -17.16 1.38 -9.39
C PRO A 358 -16.86 2.26 -10.61
#